data_AF-A0A318RDD4-F1
#
_entry.id   AF-A0A318RDD4-F1
#
_cell.length_a   1.000
_cell.length_b   1.000
_cell.length_c   1.000
_cell.angle_alpha   90.00
_cell.angle_beta   90.00
_cell.angle_gamma   90.00
#
_symmetry.space_group_name_H-M   'P 1'
#
loop_
_entity.id
_entity.type
_entity.pdbx_description
1 polymer ?
#
loop_
_entity_poly.entity_id
_entity_poly.type
_entity_poly.pdbx_seq_one_letter_code
_entity_poly.pdbx_strand_id
1 'polypeptide(L)' 'MQFTTNEDSNEELIWSLILNNLPSNLLTEASASTSSFYRTEDGIECSVRKKNGDLIANCYSESDRMGKRRWTIDLK' A
#
# COMPACT_ATOMS: atom_id res chain seq x y z
N MET A 1 -1.45 -3.17 -9.83
CA MET A 1 -2.88 -2.97 -9.48
C MET A 1 -3.06 -1.55 -8.95
N GLN A 2 -4.25 -0.95 -8.99
CA GLN A 2 -4.43 0.45 -8.60
C GLN A 2 -5.75 0.70 -7.86
N PHE A 3 -5.73 1.63 -6.91
CA PHE A 3 -6.92 2.15 -6.24
C PHE A 3 -6.76 3.64 -5.90
N THR A 4 -7.85 4.30 -5.52
CA THR A 4 -7.83 5.74 -5.15
C THR A 4 -8.38 5.94 -3.75
N THR A 5 -7.80 6.87 -3.00
CA THR A 5 -8.26 7.29 -1.67
C THR A 5 -8.30 8.80 -1.54
N ASN A 6 -8.94 9.32 -0.51
CA ASN A 6 -8.78 10.73 -0.15
C ASN A 6 -7.32 10.98 0.28
N GLU A 7 -6.83 12.19 0.06
CA GLU A 7 -5.43 12.55 0.34
C GLU A 7 -5.07 12.51 1.84
N ASP A 8 -6.07 12.69 2.70
CA ASP A 8 -5.98 12.66 4.16
C ASP A 8 -6.27 11.27 4.79
N SER A 9 -6.40 10.23 3.96
CA SER A 9 -6.65 8.87 4.45
C SER A 9 -5.53 8.38 5.37
N ASN A 10 -5.89 7.74 6.48
CA ASN A 10 -4.91 7.21 7.44
C ASN A 10 -4.31 5.87 6.99
N GLU A 11 -3.21 5.46 7.62
CA GLU A 11 -2.48 4.23 7.27
C GLU A 11 -3.31 2.96 7.46
N GLU A 12 -4.22 2.89 8.43
CA GLU A 12 -5.08 1.72 8.68
C GLU A 12 -6.08 1.49 7.52
N LEU A 13 -6.69 2.57 7.04
CA LEU A 13 -7.58 2.54 5.89
C LEU A 13 -6.81 2.18 4.62
N ILE A 14 -5.64 2.81 4.40
CA ILE A 14 -4.78 2.53 3.25
C ILE A 14 -4.34 1.07 3.26
N TRP A 15 -3.90 0.55 4.41
CA TRP A 15 -3.50 -0.84 4.57
C TRP A 15 -4.62 -1.81 4.20
N SER A 16 -5.84 -1.56 4.69
CA SER A 16 -7.02 -2.38 4.35
C SER A 16 -7.31 -2.37 2.84
N LEU A 17 -7.13 -1.23 2.17
CA LEU A 17 -7.31 -1.12 0.73
C LEU A 17 -6.20 -1.81 -0.07
N ILE A 18 -4.95 -1.74 0.39
CA ILE A 18 -3.84 -2.52 -0.17
C ILE A 18 -4.19 -4.00 -0.13
N LEU A 19 -4.58 -4.51 1.04
CA LEU A 19 -4.97 -5.90 1.24
C LEU A 19 -6.11 -6.33 0.30
N ASN A 20 -7.17 -5.53 0.19
CA ASN A 20 -8.29 -5.83 -0.68
C ASN A 20 -7.93 -5.88 -2.18
N ASN A 21 -6.82 -5.25 -2.56
CA ASN A 21 -6.32 -5.26 -3.93
C ASN A 21 -5.22 -6.30 -4.16
N LEU A 22 -4.79 -7.06 -3.15
CA LEU A 22 -3.82 -8.15 -3.33
C LEU A 22 -4.51 -9.43 -3.85
N PRO A 23 -3.77 -10.27 -4.59
CA PRO A 23 -4.19 -11.65 -4.85
C PRO A 23 -4.49 -12.40 -3.55
N SER A 24 -5.49 -13.29 -3.57
CA SER A 24 -5.98 -13.99 -2.38
C SER A 24 -4.91 -14.79 -1.63
N ASN A 25 -3.92 -15.34 -2.34
CA ASN A 25 -2.79 -16.05 -1.74
C ASN A 25 -1.80 -15.12 -1.01
N LEU A 26 -1.64 -13.88 -1.47
CA LEU A 26 -0.74 -12.90 -0.85
C LEU A 26 -1.42 -12.15 0.30
N LEU A 27 -2.75 -11.93 0.20
CA LEU A 27 -3.56 -11.33 1.25
C LEU A 27 -3.40 -12.03 2.60
N THR A 28 -3.43 -13.37 2.62
CA THR A 28 -3.33 -14.17 3.85
C THR A 28 -1.90 -14.22 4.43
N GLU A 29 -0.89 -13.93 3.60
CA GLU A 29 0.51 -13.93 3.99
C GLU A 29 1.00 -12.55 4.45
N ALA A 30 0.38 -11.48 3.94
CA ALA A 30 0.71 -10.10 4.24
C ALA A 30 0.61 -9.80 5.75
N SER A 31 1.59 -9.05 6.26
CA SER A 31 1.75 -8.78 7.69
C SER A 31 2.03 -7.30 7.93
N ALA A 32 1.10 -6.62 8.61
CA ALA A 32 1.26 -5.22 8.99
C ALA A 32 2.49 -5.02 9.89
N SER A 33 2.77 -5.96 10.80
CA SER A 33 3.87 -5.85 11.78
C SER A 33 5.27 -5.89 11.15
N THR A 34 5.39 -6.40 9.93
CA THR A 34 6.66 -6.43 9.19
C THR A 34 6.64 -5.51 7.97
N SER A 35 5.48 -4.99 7.60
CA SER A 35 5.34 -4.00 6.55
C SER A 35 5.68 -2.60 7.07
N SER A 36 5.88 -1.65 6.18
CA SER A 36 6.28 -0.29 6.57
C SER A 36 5.70 0.72 5.61
N PHE A 37 5.20 1.82 6.15
CA PHE A 37 4.86 3.04 5.42
C PHE A 37 5.97 4.07 5.59
N TYR A 38 6.28 4.80 4.53
CA TYR A 38 7.25 5.88 4.58
C TYR A 38 6.81 7.02 3.66
N ARG A 39 7.14 8.24 4.07
CA ARG A 39 6.87 9.45 3.29
C ARG A 39 8.12 9.83 2.52
N THR A 40 7.94 10.07 1.23
CA THR A 40 8.95 10.61 0.31
C THR A 40 8.53 12.01 -0.14
N GLU A 41 9.39 12.70 -0.88
CA GLU A 41 9.04 14.02 -1.45
C GLU A 41 7.87 13.92 -2.44
N ASP A 42 7.76 12.78 -3.13
CA ASP A 42 6.74 12.52 -4.15
C ASP A 42 5.42 11.96 -3.59
N GLY A 43 5.43 11.41 -2.38
CA GLY A 43 4.22 10.87 -1.78
C GLY A 43 4.41 9.97 -0.57
N ILE A 44 3.48 9.02 -0.42
CA ILE A 44 3.56 7.95 0.58
C ILE A 44 3.84 6.65 -0.15
N GLU A 45 4.78 5.89 0.36
CA GLU A 45 5.15 4.58 -0.13
C GLU A 45 4.96 3.53 0.97
N CYS A 46 4.82 2.28 0.57
CA CYS A 46 4.68 1.14 1.47
C CYS A 46 5.44 -0.06 0.93
N SER A 47 6.17 -0.76 1.81
CA SER A 47 6.66 -2.11 1.52
C SER A 47 5.76 -3.11 2.22
N VAL A 48 5.06 -3.95 1.45
CA VAL A 48 4.20 -5.02 1.95
C VAL A 48 5.02 -6.29 2.08
N ARG A 49 5.08 -6.84 3.29
CA ARG A 49 5.88 -8.02 3.62
C ARG A 49 5.06 -9.13 4.24
N LYS A 50 5.55 -10.35 4.11
CA LYS A 50 5.07 -11.52 4.86
C LYS A 50 5.58 -11.47 6.29
N LYS A 51 5.00 -12.30 7.17
CA LYS A 51 5.46 -12.47 8.56
C LYS A 51 6.95 -12.84 8.71
N ASN A 52 7.53 -13.53 7.72
CA ASN A 52 8.95 -13.89 7.71
C ASN A 52 9.87 -12.77 7.20
N GLY A 53 9.32 -11.61 6.81
CA GLY A 53 10.05 -10.47 6.29
C GLY A 53 10.18 -10.41 4.76
N ASP A 54 9.73 -11.44 4.04
CA ASP A 54 9.81 -11.47 2.58
C ASP A 54 8.94 -10.37 1.96
N LEU A 55 9.50 -9.64 0.98
CA LEU A 55 8.80 -8.60 0.24
C LEU A 55 7.85 -9.25 -0.78
N ILE A 56 6.58 -8.84 -0.77
CA ILE A 56 5.56 -9.34 -1.71
C ILE A 56 4.96 -8.26 -2.59
N ALA A 57 5.00 -7.00 -2.15
CA ALA A 57 4.62 -5.87 -2.97
C ALA A 57 5.28 -4.58 -2.49
N ASN A 58 5.51 -3.67 -3.43
CA ASN A 58 5.70 -2.26 -3.13
C ASN A 58 4.42 -1.51 -3.47
N CYS A 59 4.08 -0.50 -2.68
CA CYS A 59 3.01 0.42 -3.00
C CYS A 59 3.57 1.84 -3.01
N TYR A 60 3.09 2.66 -3.93
CA TYR A 60 3.43 4.07 -3.97
C TYR A 60 2.17 4.87 -4.30
N SER A 61 2.17 6.12 -3.86
CA SER A 61 1.03 6.99 -3.99
C SER A 61 1.39 8.32 -4.62
N GLU A 62 0.52 8.79 -5.50
CA GLU A 62 0.67 10.05 -6.22
C GLU A 62 -0.59 10.89 -6.03
N SER A 63 -0.44 12.19 -5.78
CA SER A 63 -1.59 13.11 -5.72
C SER A 63 -2.21 13.26 -7.11
N ASP A 64 -3.53 13.15 -7.21
CA ASP A 64 -4.24 13.29 -8.48
C ASP A 64 -4.62 14.75 -8.82
N ARG A 65 -4.16 15.71 -8.00
CA ARG A 65 -4.44 17.16 -8.10
C ARG A 65 -5.91 17.55 -7.90
N MET A 66 -6.80 16.59 -7.66
CA MET A 66 -8.23 16.81 -7.40
C MET A 66 -8.62 16.49 -5.95
N GLY A 67 -7.63 16.44 -5.05
CA GLY A 67 -7.82 16.14 -3.62
C GLY A 67 -7.91 14.64 -3.31
N LYS A 68 -7.56 13.78 -4.27
CA LYS A 68 -7.41 12.35 -4.05
C LYS A 68 -5.96 11.93 -4.31
N ARG A 69 -5.71 10.68 -3.96
CA ARG A 69 -4.42 10.04 -4.07
C ARG A 69 -4.59 8.70 -4.77
N ARG A 70 -3.85 8.52 -5.86
CA ARG A 70 -3.81 7.26 -6.59
C ARG A 70 -2.71 6.39 -6.01
N TRP A 71 -3.07 5.18 -5.64
CA TRP A 71 -2.15 4.16 -5.16
C TRP A 71 -1.91 3.14 -6.25
N THR A 72 -0.65 2.79 -6.45
CA THR A 72 -0.24 1.70 -7.31
C THR A 72 0.43 0.63 -6.45
N ILE A 73 0.04 -0.63 -6.66
CA ILE A 73 0.64 -1.82 -6.05
C ILE A 73 1.42 -2.58 -7.13
N ASP A 74 2.72 -2.71 -6.91
CA ASP A 74 3.66 -3.47 -7.72
C ASP A 74 4.06 -4.77 -7.00
N LEU A 75 3.63 -5.92 -7.54
CA LEU A 75 3.90 -7.24 -6.96
C LEU A 75 5.35 -7.67 -7.22
N LYS A 76 5.90 -8.50 -6.32
CA LYS A 76 7.25 -9.07 -6.43
C LYS A 76 7.23 -10.57 -6.68
#